data_AF-A0A961NFL5-F1
#
_entry.id   AF-A0A961NFL5-F1
#
_cell.length_a   1.000
_cell.length_b   1.000
_cell.length_c   1.000
_cell.angle_alpha   90.00
_cell.angle_beta   90.00
_cell.angle_gamma   90.00
#
_symmetry.space_group_name_H-M   'P 1'
#
loop_
_entity.id
_entity.type
_entity.pdbx_description
1 polymer ?
#
loop_
_entity_poly.entity_id
_entity_poly.type
_entity_poly.pdbx_seq_one_letter_code
_entity_poly.pdbx_strand_id
1 'polypeptide(L)'
;MPLLSIVLCGVLLQCAPKQSGIICPQDEEHPYADCFPDQERIDNWLRTEAEKQGIDWIIAKAVLIKESHYGPANVSSTGAVGLMQLMPRRGSHTTPAYEAFMKARRQPRAADGLRYHAGKSAPDWGRIYQRELIDLHEKHRLSPQLMEELYSIDTRFNPQWNIQSGVRQLAGDYKYFYNRHKSEYVSVAYAACAYNAGRSAVAVDKNQPRHDRIPVNRETEHYVSAVLRIYLALKEGNGRIPRERARVLFL
;
A
#
# COMPACT_ATOMS: atom_id res chain seq x y z
N MET A 1 40.84 5.49 24.19
CA MET A 1 39.54 6.03 24.67
C MET A 1 39.68 7.54 24.85
N PRO A 2 38.63 8.34 24.67
CA PRO A 2 37.89 8.69 23.45
C PRO A 2 38.19 10.19 23.10
N LEU A 3 37.92 10.75 21.92
CA LEU A 3 36.63 11.17 21.36
C LEU A 3 36.96 11.79 20.00
N LEU A 4 36.34 11.36 18.90
CA LEU A 4 36.28 12.17 17.68
C LEU A 4 34.81 12.25 17.24
N SER A 5 34.21 13.40 17.54
CA SER A 5 32.87 13.77 17.12
C SER A 5 32.83 13.93 15.61
N ILE A 6 32.17 13.01 14.91
CA ILE A 6 31.81 13.21 13.51
C ILE A 6 30.48 13.99 13.51
N VAL A 7 30.59 15.26 13.17
CA VAL A 7 29.46 16.12 12.82
C VAL A 7 28.89 15.62 11.49
N LEU A 8 27.80 14.85 11.56
CA LEU A 8 26.99 14.52 10.38
C LEU A 8 26.08 15.71 10.10
N CYS A 9 26.44 16.42 9.03
CA CYS A 9 25.68 17.52 8.44
C CYS A 9 24.24 17.08 8.17
N GLY A 10 23.31 17.73 8.88
CA GLY A 10 21.88 17.51 8.74
C GLY A 10 21.37 18.05 7.41
N VAL A 11 21.09 17.14 6.47
CA VAL A 11 20.09 17.40 5.44
C VAL A 11 18.80 16.75 5.91
N LEU A 12 18.00 17.53 6.64
CA LEU A 12 16.61 17.22 6.94
C LEU A 12 15.81 17.25 5.64
N LEU A 13 15.84 16.15 4.87
CA LEU A 13 14.78 15.86 3.91
C LEU A 13 13.57 15.42 4.71
N GLN A 14 12.73 16.40 5.08
CA GLN A 14 11.35 16.16 5.45
C GLN A 14 10.62 15.54 4.27
N CYS A 15 10.66 14.21 4.16
CA CYS A 15 9.60 13.49 3.48
C CYS A 15 8.38 13.60 4.39
N ALA A 16 7.51 14.56 4.08
CA ALA A 16 6.21 14.70 4.73
C ALA A 16 5.51 13.33 4.77
N PRO A 17 4.94 12.91 5.91
CA PRO A 17 4.14 11.71 5.96
C PRO A 17 3.05 11.82 4.88
N LYS A 18 2.84 10.78 4.07
CA LYS A 18 1.55 10.62 3.39
C LYS A 18 0.54 10.67 4.54
N GLN A 19 -0.26 11.74 4.60
CA GLN A 19 -1.22 11.99 5.68
C GLN A 19 -2.22 10.84 5.72
N SER A 20 -1.87 9.78 6.44
CA SER A 20 -2.75 8.66 6.79
C SER A 20 -3.70 9.20 7.85
N GLY A 21 -4.94 9.49 7.45
CA GLY A 21 -5.94 10.15 8.30
C GLY A 21 -6.41 9.33 9.50
N ILE A 22 -5.94 8.08 9.64
CA ILE A 22 -6.19 7.23 10.81
C ILE A 22 -4.85 6.59 11.17
N ILE A 23 -4.28 6.98 12.31
CA ILE A 23 -3.21 6.24 12.98
C ILE A 23 -3.93 5.28 13.92
N CYS A 24 -3.80 3.95 13.72
CA CYS A 24 -4.23 3.01 14.75
C CYS A 24 -3.43 3.32 16.02
N PRO A 25 -4.06 3.75 17.13
CA PRO A 25 -3.39 3.82 18.41
C PRO A 25 -3.15 2.38 18.82
N GLN A 26 -1.90 1.91 18.75
CA GLN A 26 -1.53 0.66 19.44
C GLN A 26 -1.32 0.89 20.94
N ASP A 27 -1.42 2.15 21.41
CA ASP A 27 -0.98 2.58 22.73
C ASP A 27 -2.03 3.40 23.53
N GLU A 28 -3.26 3.58 23.03
CA GLU A 28 -4.35 4.16 23.83
C GLU A 28 -5.37 3.06 24.17
N GLU A 29 -5.88 3.03 25.41
CA GLU A 29 -6.94 2.15 25.89
C GLU A 29 -8.23 2.35 25.07
N HIS A 30 -8.24 1.82 23.86
CA HIS A 30 -9.37 1.90 22.97
C HIS A 30 -10.29 0.71 23.30
N PRO A 31 -11.56 0.92 23.67
CA PRO A 31 -12.47 -0.13 24.17
C PRO A 31 -12.80 -1.25 23.16
N TYR A 32 -12.17 -1.24 21.98
CA TYR A 32 -12.35 -2.19 20.90
C TYR A 32 -11.01 -2.63 20.27
N ALA A 33 -9.88 -2.53 20.97
CA ALA A 33 -8.58 -2.99 20.46
C ALA A 33 -8.63 -4.46 19.96
N ASP A 34 -9.48 -5.28 20.58
CA ASP A 34 -9.70 -6.70 20.26
C ASP A 34 -10.41 -6.95 18.90
N CYS A 35 -11.00 -5.92 18.26
CA CYS A 35 -11.66 -6.08 16.97
C CYS A 35 -10.67 -6.05 15.78
N PHE A 36 -9.42 -5.67 16.03
CA PHE A 36 -8.35 -5.68 15.03
C PHE A 36 -7.42 -6.89 15.22
N PRO A 37 -6.97 -7.52 14.12
CA PRO A 37 -6.04 -8.63 14.19
C PRO A 37 -4.66 -8.16 14.65
N ASP A 38 -4.03 -8.91 15.53
CA ASP A 38 -2.62 -8.70 15.87
C ASP A 38 -1.69 -9.02 14.67
N GLN A 39 -0.41 -8.68 14.82
CA GLN A 39 0.57 -8.89 13.75
C GLN A 39 0.79 -10.37 13.42
N GLU A 40 0.68 -11.26 14.40
CA GLU A 40 0.89 -12.70 14.18
C GLU A 40 -0.23 -13.29 13.32
N ARG A 41 -1.48 -12.93 13.61
CA ARG A 41 -2.66 -13.30 12.83
C ARG A 41 -2.57 -12.75 11.40
N ILE A 42 -2.13 -11.50 11.23
CA ILE A 42 -1.89 -10.90 9.91
C ILE A 42 -0.80 -11.68 9.15
N ASP A 43 0.32 -12.00 9.81
CA ASP A 43 1.41 -12.77 9.22
C ASP A 43 0.96 -14.17 8.80
N ASN A 44 0.09 -14.82 9.59
CA ASN A 44 -0.47 -16.13 9.26
C ASN A 44 -1.40 -16.07 8.04
N TRP A 45 -2.20 -15.01 7.90
CA TRP A 45 -2.99 -14.80 6.69
C TRP A 45 -2.11 -14.53 5.45
N LEU A 46 -1.04 -13.75 5.59
CA LEU A 46 -0.05 -13.53 4.54
C LEU A 46 0.58 -14.85 4.09
N ARG A 47 1.09 -15.65 5.04
CA ARG A 47 1.67 -16.98 4.76
C ARG A 47 0.68 -17.87 4.04
N THR A 48 -0.52 -18.02 4.61
CA THR A 48 -1.57 -18.88 4.06
C THR A 48 -1.93 -18.51 2.63
N GLU A 49 -2.16 -17.22 2.34
CA GLU A 49 -2.51 -16.82 0.98
C GLU A 49 -1.31 -16.89 0.03
N ALA A 50 -0.11 -16.50 0.47
CA ALA A 50 1.09 -16.57 -0.37
C ALA A 50 1.42 -18.02 -0.78
N GLU A 51 1.29 -18.97 0.14
CA GLU A 51 1.41 -20.40 -0.14
C GLU A 51 0.37 -20.87 -1.17
N LYS A 52 -0.91 -20.52 -0.99
CA LYS A 52 -1.96 -20.81 -2.00
C LYS A 52 -1.63 -20.24 -3.37
N GLN A 53 -1.03 -19.05 -3.39
CA GLN A 53 -0.62 -18.40 -4.63
C GLN A 53 0.75 -18.87 -5.13
N GLY A 54 1.50 -19.71 -4.41
CA GLY A 54 2.82 -20.17 -4.82
C GLY A 54 3.86 -19.06 -4.98
N ILE A 55 3.84 -18.06 -4.08
CA ILE A 55 4.87 -17.03 -3.98
C ILE A 55 5.46 -17.01 -2.58
N ASP A 56 6.67 -16.47 -2.42
CA ASP A 56 7.23 -16.25 -1.10
C ASP A 56 6.43 -15.19 -0.34
N TRP A 57 5.93 -15.55 0.85
CA TRP A 57 5.17 -14.66 1.73
C TRP A 57 5.97 -13.42 2.17
N ILE A 58 7.31 -13.46 2.13
CA ILE A 58 8.16 -12.31 2.45
C ILE A 58 7.93 -11.15 1.46
N ILE A 59 7.66 -11.45 0.18
CA ILE A 59 7.32 -10.41 -0.81
C ILE A 59 6.01 -9.72 -0.40
N ALA A 60 5.01 -10.50 -0.01
CA ALA A 60 3.73 -9.99 0.44
C ALA A 60 3.85 -9.16 1.74
N LYS A 61 4.65 -9.63 2.69
CA LYS A 61 4.95 -8.91 3.93
C LYS A 61 5.66 -7.58 3.66
N ALA A 62 6.64 -7.57 2.76
CA ALA A 62 7.35 -6.34 2.37
C ALA A 62 6.41 -5.29 1.78
N VAL A 63 5.47 -5.72 0.92
CA VAL A 63 4.42 -4.85 0.38
C VAL A 63 3.47 -4.36 1.49
N LEU A 64 2.97 -5.23 2.36
CA LEU A 64 2.09 -4.83 3.48
C LEU A 64 2.75 -3.78 4.38
N ILE A 65 4.03 -3.97 4.74
CA ILE A 65 4.79 -3.03 5.57
C ILE A 65 4.89 -1.68 4.86
N LYS A 66 5.16 -1.68 3.55
CA LYS A 66 5.26 -0.46 2.76
C LYS A 66 3.93 0.27 2.62
N GLU A 67 2.84 -0.48 2.46
CA GLU A 67 1.52 0.06 2.20
C GLU A 67 0.84 0.63 3.45
N SER A 68 0.85 -0.11 4.55
CA SER A 68 0.07 0.27 5.74
C SER A 68 0.84 0.24 7.06
N HIS A 69 2.00 -0.44 7.10
CA HIS A 69 2.67 -0.76 8.35
C HIS A 69 1.73 -1.45 9.36
N TYR A 70 1.02 -2.49 8.88
CA TYR A 70 0.02 -3.24 9.66
C TYR A 70 -1.20 -2.42 10.11
N GLY A 71 -1.57 -1.36 9.38
CA GLY A 71 -2.76 -0.54 9.68
C GLY A 71 -4.02 -1.03 8.96
N PRO A 72 -4.91 -1.83 9.60
CA PRO A 72 -6.11 -2.38 8.95
C PRO A 72 -7.17 -1.32 8.62
N ALA A 73 -7.17 -0.19 9.32
CA ALA A 73 -8.11 0.92 9.11
C ALA A 73 -7.54 2.04 8.22
N ASN A 74 -6.32 1.91 7.69
CA ASN A 74 -5.68 3.00 6.94
C ASN A 74 -6.46 3.33 5.67
N VAL A 75 -6.78 4.61 5.47
CA VAL A 75 -7.36 5.15 4.23
C VAL A 75 -6.43 6.19 3.63
N SER A 76 -5.98 5.99 2.37
CA SER A 76 -5.12 6.95 1.67
C SER A 76 -5.90 8.15 1.14
N SER A 77 -5.19 9.22 0.78
CA SER A 77 -5.76 10.41 0.12
C SER A 77 -6.32 10.14 -1.28
N THR A 78 -6.12 8.94 -1.83
CA THR A 78 -6.72 8.49 -3.09
C THR A 78 -7.79 7.43 -2.87
N GLY A 79 -8.12 7.11 -1.62
CA GLY A 79 -9.15 6.13 -1.25
C GLY A 79 -8.71 4.66 -1.31
N ALA A 80 -7.40 4.40 -1.18
CA ALA A 80 -6.88 3.06 -0.95
C ALA A 80 -7.13 2.66 0.51
N VAL A 81 -7.54 1.41 0.76
CA VAL A 81 -8.02 0.98 2.09
C VAL A 81 -7.24 -0.23 2.61
N GLY A 82 -6.94 -0.22 3.91
CA GLY A 82 -6.54 -1.37 4.71
C GLY A 82 -5.08 -1.81 4.55
N LEU A 83 -4.81 -3.03 4.99
CA LEU A 83 -3.46 -3.59 5.18
C LEU A 83 -2.59 -3.55 3.92
N MET A 84 -3.17 -3.81 2.76
CA MET A 84 -2.49 -3.80 1.47
C MET A 84 -2.95 -2.66 0.56
N GLN A 85 -3.58 -1.62 1.13
CA GLN A 85 -3.99 -0.38 0.45
C GLN A 85 -4.69 -0.63 -0.90
N LEU A 86 -5.80 -1.36 -0.85
CA LEU A 86 -6.54 -1.72 -2.06
C LEU A 86 -7.42 -0.55 -2.52
N MET A 87 -7.23 -0.13 -3.77
CA MET A 87 -8.18 0.74 -4.47
C MET A 87 -9.53 0.03 -4.70
N PRO A 88 -10.63 0.78 -4.92
CA PRO A 88 -11.94 0.20 -5.17
C PRO A 88 -11.90 -0.78 -6.35
N ARG A 89 -12.53 -1.93 -6.17
CA ARG A 89 -12.68 -2.98 -7.18
C ARG A 89 -14.13 -3.46 -7.19
N ARG A 90 -14.45 -4.47 -8.01
CA ARG A 90 -15.82 -5.00 -8.10
C ARG A 90 -16.32 -5.37 -6.69
N GLY A 91 -17.45 -4.80 -6.29
CA GLY A 91 -18.06 -5.00 -4.96
C GLY A 91 -17.51 -4.13 -3.84
N SER A 92 -16.57 -3.21 -4.10
CA SER A 92 -16.17 -2.17 -3.13
C SER A 92 -17.19 -1.04 -3.09
N HIS A 93 -17.31 -0.38 -1.93
CA HIS A 93 -18.08 0.86 -1.81
C HIS A 93 -17.44 1.94 -2.69
N THR A 94 -18.26 2.58 -3.51
CA THR A 94 -17.86 3.68 -4.36
C THR A 94 -18.91 4.78 -4.25
N THR A 95 -18.45 6.02 -4.21
CA THR A 95 -19.30 7.20 -4.03
C THR A 95 -19.24 8.10 -5.26
N PRO A 96 -20.16 9.08 -5.39
CA PRO A 96 -20.05 10.11 -6.43
C PRO A 96 -18.69 10.83 -6.40
N ALA A 97 -18.08 11.03 -5.23
CA ALA A 97 -16.75 11.61 -5.12
C ALA A 97 -15.66 10.70 -5.74
N TYR A 98 -15.74 9.38 -5.54
CA TYR A 98 -14.85 8.43 -6.22
C TYR A 98 -15.04 8.47 -7.74
N GLU A 99 -16.28 8.52 -8.23
CA GLU A 99 -16.53 8.63 -9.67
C GLU A 99 -15.94 9.92 -10.25
N ALA A 100 -16.14 11.05 -9.55
CA ALA A 100 -15.59 12.34 -9.92
C ALA A 100 -14.04 12.33 -9.89
N PHE A 101 -13.44 11.69 -8.88
CA PHE A 101 -12.01 11.46 -8.80
C PHE A 101 -11.49 10.70 -10.02
N MET A 102 -12.15 9.60 -10.40
CA MET A 102 -11.77 8.80 -11.56
C MET A 102 -11.99 9.54 -12.89
N LYS A 103 -13.05 10.36 -13.00
CA LYS A 103 -13.27 11.24 -14.16
C LYS A 103 -12.15 12.29 -14.25
N ALA A 104 -11.76 12.92 -13.15
CA ALA A 104 -10.64 13.87 -13.10
C ALA A 104 -9.33 13.21 -13.54
N ARG A 105 -9.00 12.01 -13.04
CA ARG A 105 -7.76 11.30 -13.40
C ARG A 105 -7.63 10.97 -14.88
N ARG A 106 -8.74 10.88 -15.61
CA ARG A 106 -8.74 10.62 -17.06
C ARG A 106 -8.56 11.89 -17.90
N GLN A 107 -8.75 13.08 -17.33
CA GLN A 107 -8.57 14.33 -18.07
C GLN A 107 -7.11 14.61 -18.41
N PRO A 108 -6.82 15.40 -19.46
CA PRO A 108 -5.49 15.95 -19.69
C PRO A 108 -4.98 16.73 -18.47
N ARG A 109 -3.65 16.85 -18.34
CA ARG A 109 -3.07 17.72 -17.31
C ARG A 109 -3.25 19.18 -17.71
N ALA A 110 -3.64 20.02 -16.75
CA ALA A 110 -3.64 21.46 -16.89
C ALA A 110 -2.22 22.04 -16.73
N ALA A 111 -2.09 23.37 -16.85
CA ALA A 111 -0.79 24.05 -16.79
C ALA A 111 -0.06 23.87 -15.45
N ASP A 112 -0.80 23.68 -14.36
CA ASP A 112 -0.26 23.37 -13.03
C ASP A 112 0.11 21.88 -12.83
N GLY A 113 -0.04 21.06 -13.88
CA GLY A 113 0.25 19.62 -13.84
C GLY A 113 -0.85 18.77 -13.19
N LEU A 114 -1.91 19.39 -12.65
CA LEU A 114 -3.06 18.70 -12.06
C LEU A 114 -4.09 18.33 -13.12
N ARG A 115 -5.07 17.51 -12.72
CA ARG A 115 -6.19 17.11 -13.57
C ARG A 115 -7.48 17.49 -12.88
N TYR A 116 -8.48 17.95 -13.63
CA TYR A 116 -9.68 18.55 -13.07
C TYR A 116 -10.96 17.86 -13.54
N HIS A 117 -11.99 17.86 -12.71
CA HIS A 117 -13.35 17.52 -13.11
C HIS A 117 -14.34 18.31 -12.26
N ALA A 118 -15.40 18.85 -12.88
CA ALA A 118 -16.43 19.63 -12.18
C ALA A 118 -15.83 20.70 -11.22
N GLY A 119 -14.81 21.43 -11.70
CA GLY A 119 -14.19 22.54 -10.97
C GLY A 119 -13.25 22.16 -9.81
N LYS A 120 -12.97 20.87 -9.57
CA LYS A 120 -12.02 20.42 -8.53
C LYS A 120 -10.90 19.57 -9.10
N SER A 121 -9.73 19.62 -8.47
CA SER A 121 -8.58 18.81 -8.88
C SER A 121 -8.78 17.34 -8.48
N ALA A 122 -8.08 16.42 -9.15
CA ALA A 122 -8.09 15.00 -8.79
C ALA A 122 -7.64 14.78 -7.33
N PRO A 123 -6.59 15.44 -6.80
CA PRO A 123 -6.30 15.38 -5.37
C PRO A 123 -7.43 15.86 -4.46
N ASP A 124 -8.19 16.90 -4.84
CA ASP A 124 -9.33 17.37 -4.04
C ASP A 124 -10.46 16.35 -4.01
N TRP A 125 -10.82 15.77 -5.16
CA TRP A 125 -11.80 14.68 -5.20
C TRP A 125 -11.35 13.45 -4.41
N GLY A 126 -10.06 13.12 -4.46
CA GLY A 126 -9.48 12.05 -3.65
C GLY A 126 -9.63 12.30 -2.15
N ARG A 127 -9.41 13.54 -1.69
CA ARG A 127 -9.58 13.93 -0.28
C ARG A 127 -11.04 13.89 0.17
N ILE A 128 -11.99 14.27 -0.68
CA ILE A 128 -13.42 14.12 -0.40
C ILE A 128 -13.77 12.65 -0.22
N TYR A 129 -13.34 11.80 -1.16
CA TYR A 129 -13.58 10.36 -1.07
C TYR A 129 -12.90 9.70 0.15
N GLN A 130 -11.67 10.13 0.48
CA GLN A 130 -10.99 9.69 1.69
C GLN A 130 -11.81 10.00 2.95
N ARG A 131 -12.37 11.21 3.05
CA ARG A 131 -13.21 11.62 4.18
C ARG A 131 -14.46 10.75 4.28
N GLU A 132 -15.16 10.52 3.19
CA GLU A 132 -16.35 9.64 3.17
C GLU A 132 -16.04 8.22 3.68
N LEU A 133 -14.88 7.66 3.30
CA LEU A 133 -14.44 6.35 3.80
C LEU A 133 -14.04 6.36 5.28
N ILE A 134 -13.42 7.44 5.76
CA ILE A 134 -13.07 7.61 7.18
C ILE A 134 -14.35 7.69 8.01
N ASP A 135 -15.29 8.54 7.61
CA ASP A 135 -16.57 8.73 8.30
C ASP A 135 -17.38 7.42 8.30
N LEU A 136 -17.35 6.67 7.19
CA LEU A 136 -17.92 5.34 7.08
C LEU A 136 -17.28 4.39 8.11
N HIS A 137 -15.96 4.36 8.23
CA HIS A 137 -15.28 3.51 9.21
C HIS A 137 -15.59 3.92 10.65
N GLU A 138 -15.56 5.23 10.96
CA GLU A 138 -15.82 5.77 12.29
C GLU A 138 -17.24 5.46 12.79
N LYS A 139 -18.23 5.50 11.88
CA LYS A 139 -19.61 5.12 12.20
C LYS A 139 -19.73 3.65 12.61
N HIS A 140 -18.91 2.77 12.05
CA HIS A 140 -19.07 1.32 12.20
C HIS A 140 -18.08 0.67 13.19
N ARG A 141 -17.01 1.37 13.59
CA ARG A 141 -16.02 0.85 14.56
C ARG A 141 -16.51 0.79 16.01
N LEU A 142 -17.80 1.03 16.25
CA LEU A 142 -18.43 1.09 17.58
C LEU A 142 -18.83 -0.29 18.14
N SER A 143 -18.94 -1.32 17.29
CA SER A 143 -19.21 -2.69 17.74
C SER A 143 -18.80 -3.73 16.70
N PRO A 144 -18.58 -5.01 17.10
CA PRO A 144 -18.31 -6.09 16.14
C PRO A 144 -19.40 -6.27 15.08
N GLN A 145 -20.67 -6.08 15.46
CA GLN A 145 -21.80 -6.21 14.52
C GLN A 145 -21.78 -5.11 13.46
N LEU A 146 -21.47 -3.88 13.85
CA LEU A 146 -21.34 -2.76 12.91
C LEU A 146 -20.10 -2.92 12.02
N MET A 147 -19.02 -3.52 12.51
CA MET A 147 -17.87 -3.87 11.67
C MET A 147 -18.23 -4.89 10.59
N GLU A 148 -19.09 -5.86 10.89
CA GLU A 148 -19.58 -6.82 9.88
C GLU A 148 -20.49 -6.14 8.83
N GLU A 149 -21.29 -5.17 9.24
CA GLU A 149 -22.04 -4.30 8.33
C GLU A 149 -21.08 -3.51 7.42
N LEU A 150 -20.02 -2.91 7.99
CA LEU A 150 -18.99 -2.22 7.22
C LEU A 150 -18.34 -3.14 6.18
N TYR A 151 -18.03 -4.39 6.53
CA TYR A 151 -17.43 -5.35 5.59
C TYR A 151 -18.38 -5.74 4.46
N SER A 152 -19.69 -5.70 4.71
CA SER A 152 -20.72 -5.90 3.71
C SER A 152 -20.86 -4.69 2.77
N ILE A 153 -20.69 -3.46 3.30
CA ILE A 153 -20.71 -2.22 2.51
C ILE A 153 -19.42 -2.08 1.68
N ASP A 154 -18.26 -2.24 2.30
CA ASP A 154 -16.95 -2.20 1.67
C ASP A 154 -16.01 -3.25 2.26
N THR A 155 -15.94 -4.38 1.58
CA THR A 155 -15.11 -5.53 1.96
C THR A 155 -13.61 -5.21 2.08
N ARG A 156 -13.13 -4.07 1.53
CA ARG A 156 -11.74 -3.66 1.68
C ARG A 156 -11.37 -3.36 3.13
N PHE A 157 -12.33 -3.01 3.98
CA PHE A 157 -12.08 -2.86 5.42
C PHE A 157 -11.94 -4.20 6.16
N ASN A 158 -12.40 -5.33 5.57
CA ASN A 158 -12.18 -6.64 6.14
C ASN A 158 -10.69 -7.01 6.01
N PRO A 159 -9.93 -7.12 7.12
CA PRO A 159 -8.48 -7.29 7.05
C PRO A 159 -8.05 -8.58 6.34
N GLN A 160 -8.78 -9.68 6.57
CA GLN A 160 -8.49 -10.97 5.96
C GLN A 160 -8.74 -10.92 4.45
N TRP A 161 -9.87 -10.37 4.02
CA TRP A 161 -10.18 -10.20 2.60
C TRP A 161 -9.18 -9.25 1.92
N ASN A 162 -8.77 -8.18 2.63
CA ASN A 162 -7.81 -7.20 2.13
C ASN A 162 -6.45 -7.87 1.83
N ILE A 163 -5.95 -8.69 2.76
CA ILE A 163 -4.74 -9.49 2.52
C ILE A 163 -4.95 -10.46 1.35
N GLN A 164 -6.04 -11.23 1.36
CA GLN A 164 -6.30 -12.23 0.31
C GLN A 164 -6.28 -11.60 -1.09
N SER A 165 -7.00 -10.49 -1.24
CA SER A 165 -7.11 -9.76 -2.50
C SER A 165 -5.81 -9.07 -2.90
N GLY A 166 -5.06 -8.53 -1.93
CA GLY A 166 -3.78 -7.88 -2.18
C GLY A 166 -2.69 -8.88 -2.58
N VAL A 167 -2.57 -10.00 -1.86
CA VAL A 167 -1.61 -11.08 -2.17
C VAL A 167 -1.91 -11.69 -3.53
N ARG A 168 -3.19 -11.93 -3.87
CA ARG A 168 -3.56 -12.46 -5.19
C ARG A 168 -3.13 -11.52 -6.33
N GLN A 169 -3.33 -10.21 -6.18
CA GLN A 169 -2.89 -9.23 -7.16
C GLN A 169 -1.36 -9.25 -7.31
N LEU A 170 -0.65 -9.17 -6.19
CA LEU A 170 0.82 -9.19 -6.15
C LEU A 170 1.40 -10.47 -6.77
N ALA A 171 0.83 -11.63 -6.44
CA ALA A 171 1.24 -12.92 -6.99
C ALA A 171 1.03 -12.99 -8.51
N GLY A 172 -0.09 -12.41 -8.99
CA GLY A 172 -0.35 -12.30 -10.42
C GLY A 172 0.71 -11.49 -11.15
N ASP A 173 1.19 -10.39 -10.57
CA ASP A 173 2.28 -9.57 -11.13
C ASP A 173 3.63 -10.27 -11.02
N TYR A 174 3.94 -10.86 -9.87
CA TYR A 174 5.18 -11.62 -9.66
C TYR A 174 5.34 -12.76 -10.67
N LYS A 175 4.33 -13.62 -10.82
CA LYS A 175 4.35 -14.72 -11.79
C LYS A 175 4.48 -14.22 -13.23
N TYR A 176 3.84 -13.10 -13.56
CA TYR A 176 3.94 -12.49 -14.88
C TYR A 176 5.39 -12.11 -15.21
N PHE A 177 6.09 -11.41 -14.30
CA PHE A 177 7.48 -11.01 -14.53
C PHE A 177 8.48 -12.16 -14.36
N TYR A 178 8.24 -13.10 -13.45
CA TYR A 178 9.08 -14.27 -13.30
C TYR A 178 9.09 -15.13 -14.56
N ASN A 179 7.94 -15.28 -15.22
CA ASN A 179 7.87 -16.00 -16.49
C ASN A 179 8.62 -15.32 -17.63
N ARG A 180 8.79 -14.00 -17.58
CA ARG A 180 9.47 -13.20 -18.61
C ARG A 180 10.98 -13.09 -18.38
N HIS A 181 11.40 -12.94 -17.14
CA HIS A 181 12.79 -12.58 -16.77
C HIS A 181 13.56 -13.71 -16.09
N LYS A 182 12.87 -14.73 -15.55
CA LYS A 182 13.48 -15.89 -14.87
C LYS A 182 14.44 -15.50 -13.73
N SER A 183 14.20 -14.35 -13.11
CA SER A 183 14.99 -13.82 -11.99
C SER A 183 14.06 -13.40 -10.86
N GLU A 184 14.26 -13.94 -9.65
CA GLU A 184 13.47 -13.60 -8.47
C GLU A 184 13.57 -12.10 -8.18
N TYR A 185 14.79 -11.56 -8.07
CA TYR A 185 15.03 -10.14 -7.76
C TYR A 185 14.33 -9.19 -8.74
N VAL A 186 14.50 -9.42 -10.05
CA VAL A 186 13.86 -8.59 -11.09
C VAL A 186 12.34 -8.71 -11.01
N SER A 187 11.83 -9.91 -10.72
CA SER A 187 10.39 -10.15 -10.61
C SER A 187 9.79 -9.49 -9.39
N VAL A 188 10.49 -9.47 -8.25
CA VAL A 188 10.09 -8.72 -7.06
C VAL A 188 10.04 -7.22 -7.37
N ALA A 189 11.08 -6.68 -7.99
CA ALA A 189 11.14 -5.25 -8.34
C ALA A 189 9.99 -4.84 -9.27
N TYR A 190 9.74 -5.61 -10.32
CA TYR A 190 8.66 -5.34 -11.27
C TYR A 190 7.26 -5.61 -10.69
N ALA A 191 7.09 -6.62 -9.85
CA ALA A 191 5.83 -6.85 -9.15
C ALA A 191 5.51 -5.73 -8.17
N ALA A 192 6.49 -5.26 -7.39
CA ALA A 192 6.32 -4.10 -6.51
C ALA A 192 5.97 -2.84 -7.31
N CYS A 193 6.64 -2.61 -8.44
CA CYS A 193 6.33 -1.50 -9.33
C CYS A 193 4.92 -1.61 -9.93
N ALA A 194 4.51 -2.81 -10.36
CA ALA A 194 3.19 -3.06 -10.91
C ALA A 194 2.08 -2.93 -9.84
N TYR A 195 2.38 -3.29 -8.59
CA TYR A 195 1.47 -3.09 -7.47
C TYR A 195 1.16 -1.60 -7.25
N ASN A 196 2.21 -0.76 -7.29
CA ASN A 196 2.10 0.69 -7.08
C ASN A 196 1.55 1.45 -8.30
N ALA A 197 2.07 1.18 -9.49
CA ALA A 197 1.86 1.98 -10.69
C ALA A 197 0.99 1.28 -11.76
N GLY A 198 0.65 0.01 -11.54
CA GLY A 198 -0.06 -0.83 -12.49
C GLY A 198 0.89 -1.58 -13.44
N ARG A 199 0.53 -2.82 -13.78
CA ARG A 199 1.34 -3.68 -14.66
C ARG A 199 1.67 -3.05 -16.01
N SER A 200 0.76 -2.28 -16.61
CA SER A 200 0.98 -1.63 -17.91
C SER A 200 2.00 -0.51 -17.88
N ALA A 201 2.29 0.07 -16.70
CA ALA A 201 3.37 1.04 -16.56
C ALA A 201 4.75 0.37 -16.62
N VAL A 202 4.82 -0.92 -16.26
CA VAL A 202 6.05 -1.72 -16.25
C VAL A 202 6.21 -2.48 -17.56
N ALA A 203 5.23 -3.31 -17.90
CA ALA A 203 5.18 -4.12 -19.11
C ALA A 203 4.61 -3.33 -20.28
N VAL A 204 5.38 -2.34 -20.75
CA VAL A 204 4.97 -1.40 -21.80
C VAL A 204 4.75 -2.08 -23.16
N ASP A 205 5.44 -3.20 -23.40
CA ASP A 205 5.21 -4.06 -24.55
C ASP A 205 5.10 -5.51 -24.08
N LYS A 206 3.87 -6.05 -24.16
CA LYS A 206 3.55 -7.41 -23.73
C LYS A 206 4.34 -8.48 -24.50
N ASN A 207 4.82 -8.17 -25.70
CA ASN A 207 5.55 -9.10 -26.56
C ASN A 207 7.07 -8.92 -26.48
N GLN A 208 7.55 -7.83 -25.88
CA GLN A 208 8.99 -7.51 -25.79
C GLN A 208 9.44 -7.33 -24.33
N PRO A 209 9.79 -8.42 -23.60
CA PRO A 209 10.30 -8.38 -22.22
C PRO A 209 11.45 -7.40 -21.99
N ARG A 210 12.30 -7.19 -23.01
CA ARG A 210 13.40 -6.21 -22.97
C ARG A 210 12.96 -4.77 -22.74
N HIS A 211 11.69 -4.44 -22.96
CA HIS A 211 11.14 -3.10 -22.74
C HIS A 211 10.52 -2.94 -21.35
N ASP A 212 10.37 -4.01 -20.57
CA ASP A 212 9.89 -3.93 -19.21
C ASP A 212 10.82 -3.02 -18.39
N ARG A 213 10.25 -2.07 -17.65
CA ARG A 213 11.03 -1.06 -16.93
C ARG A 213 10.29 -0.52 -15.71
N ILE A 214 11.04 0.00 -14.75
CA ILE A 214 10.48 0.88 -13.72
C ILE A 214 10.35 2.29 -14.34
N PRO A 215 9.16 2.91 -14.34
CA PRO A 215 9.01 4.28 -14.83
C PRO A 215 9.91 5.25 -14.06
N VAL A 216 10.61 6.12 -14.79
CA VAL A 216 11.47 7.17 -14.20
C VAL A 216 10.61 8.26 -13.58
N ASN A 217 10.13 8.02 -12.37
CA ASN A 217 9.51 9.02 -11.53
C ASN A 217 9.84 8.72 -10.06
N ARG A 218 10.10 9.79 -9.32
CA ARG A 218 10.63 9.72 -7.95
C ARG A 218 9.74 8.92 -7.00
N GLU A 219 8.41 9.00 -7.14
CA GLU A 219 7.48 8.27 -6.27
C GLU A 219 7.58 6.75 -6.47
N THR A 220 7.56 6.30 -7.73
CA THR A 220 7.63 4.87 -8.06
C THR A 220 9.01 4.30 -7.73
N GLU A 221 10.09 5.01 -8.04
CA GLU A 221 11.47 4.59 -7.69
C GLU A 221 11.63 4.42 -6.17
N HIS A 222 11.18 5.41 -5.39
CA HIS A 222 11.20 5.32 -3.93
C HIS A 222 10.35 4.16 -3.41
N TYR A 223 9.18 3.91 -4.01
CA TYR A 223 8.32 2.79 -3.62
C TYR A 223 9.02 1.46 -3.83
N VAL A 224 9.55 1.22 -5.04
CA VAL A 224 10.23 -0.04 -5.39
C VAL A 224 11.47 -0.25 -4.54
N SER A 225 12.29 0.80 -4.37
CA SER A 225 13.48 0.75 -3.51
C SER A 225 13.11 0.36 -2.08
N ALA A 226 12.07 0.96 -1.50
CA ALA A 226 11.65 0.63 -0.14
C ALA A 226 11.18 -0.82 -0.01
N VAL A 227 10.37 -1.32 -0.95
CA VAL A 227 9.91 -2.72 -0.93
C VAL A 227 11.08 -3.68 -1.05
N LEU A 228 12.02 -3.44 -1.97
CA LEU A 228 13.19 -4.30 -2.14
C LEU A 228 14.07 -4.35 -0.89
N ARG A 229 14.31 -3.20 -0.24
CA ARG A 229 15.09 -3.14 0.99
C ARG A 229 14.43 -3.91 2.13
N ILE A 230 13.11 -3.76 2.31
CA ILE A 230 12.35 -4.54 3.30
C ILE A 230 12.42 -6.04 2.97
N TYR A 231 12.21 -6.41 1.70
CA TYR A 231 12.24 -7.79 1.24
C TYR A 231 13.60 -8.46 1.49
N LEU A 232 14.71 -7.80 1.11
CA LEU A 232 16.06 -8.33 1.32
C LEU A 232 16.38 -8.46 2.81
N ALA A 233 16.08 -7.44 3.62
CA ALA A 233 16.29 -7.49 5.06
C ALA A 233 15.51 -8.63 5.75
N LEU A 234 14.31 -8.94 5.26
CA LEU A 234 13.51 -10.06 5.76
C LEU A 234 14.05 -11.41 5.28
N LYS A 235 14.52 -11.52 4.04
CA LYS A 235 15.14 -12.74 3.47
C LYS A 235 16.45 -13.11 4.16
N GLU A 236 17.25 -12.13 4.57
CA GLU A 236 18.56 -12.34 5.21
C GLU A 236 18.48 -12.82 6.67
N GLY A 237 17.28 -12.92 7.26
CA GLY A 237 17.07 -13.75 8.45
C GLY A 237 17.32 -13.12 9.82
N ASN A 238 17.15 -11.80 9.99
CA ASN A 238 17.23 -11.18 11.34
C ASN A 238 15.90 -10.67 11.92
N GLY A 239 14.76 -10.82 11.22
CA GLY A 239 13.41 -10.58 11.77
C GLY A 239 13.11 -9.17 12.34
N ARG A 240 14.10 -8.26 12.38
CA ARG A 240 13.97 -6.90 12.86
C ARG A 240 13.63 -5.97 11.70
N ILE A 241 12.34 -5.79 11.47
CA ILE A 241 11.85 -4.54 10.90
C ILE A 241 11.86 -3.54 12.06
N PRO A 242 12.59 -2.41 11.97
CA PRO A 242 12.53 -1.40 13.01
C PRO A 242 11.08 -0.93 13.22
N ARG A 243 10.59 -0.93 14.47
CA ARG A 243 9.22 -0.49 14.80
C ARG A 243 8.95 0.97 14.42
N GLU A 244 10.00 1.77 14.25
CA GLU A 244 9.90 3.18 13.86
C GLU A 244 9.88 3.34 12.34
N ARG A 245 8.80 3.96 11.81
CA ARG A 245 8.65 4.35 10.39
C ARG A 245 9.89 5.03 9.80
N ALA A 246 10.62 5.80 10.60
CA ALA A 246 11.83 6.51 10.16
C ALA A 246 12.96 5.58 9.71
N ARG A 247 13.19 4.46 10.40
CA ARG A 247 14.34 3.58 10.12
C ARG A 247 14.13 2.71 8.88
N VAL A 248 12.89 2.44 8.49
CA VAL A 248 12.54 1.73 7.24
C VAL A 248 12.80 2.61 6.01
N LEU A 249 12.88 3.94 6.17
CA LEU A 249 13.21 4.88 5.09
C LEU A 249 14.73 5.09 4.90
N PHE A 250 15.56 4.67 5.87
CA PHE A 250 17.01 4.93 5.91
C PHE A 250 17.91 3.68 5.90
N LEU A 251 17.36 2.48 6.02
CA LEU A 251 17.99 1.26 5.47
C LEU A 251 17.79 1.28 3.97
#